data_AF-A0A544YKS1-F1
#
_entry.id   AF-A0A544YKS1-F1
#
_cell.length_a   1.000
_cell.length_b   1.000
_cell.length_c   1.000
_cell.angle_alpha   90.00
_cell.angle_beta   90.00
_cell.angle_gamma   90.00
#
_symmetry.space_group_name_H-M   'P 1'
#
loop_
_entity.id
_entity.type
_entity.pdbx_description
1 polymer ?
#
loop_
_entity_poly.entity_id
_entity_poly.type
_entity_poly.pdbx_seq_one_letter_code
_entity_poly.pdbx_strand_id
1 'polypeptide(L)'
;MAAQGRYEAALEAAVETGKRFAVHNGGNPALVAWRSQAALCLHALGDTAAAQAYAHEELELAERWGAPYAIGHALRVAGLVSPMPDAVKLLERSVEVLRASPARLELAYALVDLGTRRRRQGQTAMARSLLQEGMDLAQRCGADPVVKEARSELRALGARPRRSYLTGPEALTPSETRVAGLAATGLTNRQIAQRLYVTVKTVEVHLSN
;
A
#
# COMPACT_ATOMS: atom_id res chain seq x y z
N MET A 1 -6.24 3.94 -24.05
CA MET A 1 -7.40 4.82 -24.29
C MET A 1 -8.31 4.95 -23.06
N ALA A 2 -8.99 3.90 -22.58
CA ALA A 2 -9.92 4.03 -21.43
C ALA A 2 -9.27 4.43 -20.08
N ALA A 3 -8.01 4.07 -19.82
CA ALA A 3 -7.30 4.52 -18.61
C ALA A 3 -6.85 5.99 -18.72
N GLN A 4 -6.39 6.40 -19.91
CA GLN A 4 -5.95 7.77 -20.19
C GLN A 4 -7.07 8.79 -20.03
N GLY A 5 -8.25 8.52 -20.61
CA GLY A 5 -9.42 9.39 -20.45
C GLY A 5 -9.92 9.50 -19.00
N ARG A 6 -9.65 8.49 -18.15
CA ARG A 6 -9.95 8.57 -16.71
C ARG A 6 -8.97 9.49 -15.97
N TYR A 7 -7.69 9.50 -16.35
CA TYR A 7 -6.70 10.40 -15.75
C TYR A 7 -6.90 11.85 -16.19
N GLU A 8 -7.30 12.08 -17.44
CA GLU A 8 -7.65 13.42 -17.94
C GLU A 8 -8.85 14.00 -17.19
N ALA A 9 -9.94 13.24 -17.05
CA ALA A 9 -11.12 13.66 -16.29
C ALA A 9 -10.80 13.87 -14.79
N ALA A 10 -9.96 13.01 -14.20
CA ALA A 10 -9.53 13.16 -12.80
C ALA A 10 -8.65 14.40 -12.60
N LEU A 11 -7.77 14.72 -13.54
CA LEU A 11 -6.96 15.93 -13.52
C LEU A 11 -7.83 17.19 -13.57
N GLU A 12 -8.80 17.22 -14.49
CA GLU A 12 -9.74 18.33 -14.61
C GLU A 12 -10.52 18.56 -13.31
N ALA A 13 -11.04 17.48 -12.71
CA ALA A 13 -11.73 17.54 -11.43
C ALA A 13 -10.83 18.03 -10.28
N ALA A 14 -9.58 17.57 -10.21
CA ALA A 14 -8.63 17.99 -9.18
C ALA A 14 -8.29 19.49 -9.31
N VAL A 15 -8.01 19.96 -10.52
CA VAL A 15 -7.71 21.38 -10.79
C VAL A 15 -8.93 22.26 -10.51
N GLU A 16 -10.13 21.85 -10.90
CA GLU A 16 -11.36 22.58 -10.62
C GLU A 16 -11.64 22.66 -9.10
N THR A 17 -11.42 21.57 -8.37
CA THR A 17 -11.48 21.56 -6.90
C THR A 17 -10.47 22.56 -6.31
N GLY A 18 -9.24 22.56 -6.83
CA GLY A 18 -8.20 23.49 -6.43
C GLY A 18 -8.60 24.96 -6.59
N LYS A 19 -9.16 25.32 -7.75
CA LYS A 19 -9.65 26.68 -8.04
C LYS A 19 -10.73 27.12 -7.05
N ARG A 20 -11.68 26.24 -6.71
CA ARG A 20 -12.76 26.55 -5.76
C ARG A 20 -12.26 26.74 -4.33
N PHE A 21 -11.30 25.93 -3.90
CA PHE A 21 -10.74 26.01 -2.54
C PHE A 21 -9.69 27.12 -2.37
N ALA A 22 -9.00 27.52 -3.44
CA ALA A 22 -8.07 28.65 -3.44
C ALA A 22 -8.76 29.96 -3.02
N VAL A 23 -10.05 30.11 -3.32
CA VAL A 23 -10.83 31.33 -3.00
C VAL A 23 -11.14 31.46 -1.50
N HIS A 24 -11.20 30.36 -0.74
CA HIS A 24 -11.75 30.39 0.63
C HIS A 24 -10.76 30.02 1.75
N ASN A 25 -9.62 29.38 1.46
CA ASN A 25 -8.70 28.99 2.54
C ASN A 25 -7.23 28.78 2.11
N GLY A 26 -6.77 29.49 1.07
CA GLY A 26 -5.36 29.49 0.65
C GLY A 26 -4.81 28.15 0.17
N GLY A 27 -5.66 27.14 -0.05
CA GLY A 27 -5.26 25.83 -0.52
C GLY A 27 -4.45 25.01 0.50
N ASN A 28 -4.90 24.96 1.77
CA ASN A 28 -4.29 24.12 2.80
C ASN A 28 -4.28 22.62 2.38
N PRO A 29 -3.10 22.01 2.18
CA PRO A 29 -2.94 20.59 1.83
C PRO A 29 -3.58 19.61 2.81
N ALA A 30 -3.71 20.00 4.08
CA ALA A 30 -4.34 19.17 5.10
C ALA A 30 -5.87 19.07 4.93
N LEU A 31 -6.49 20.00 4.20
CA LEU A 31 -7.93 19.99 3.91
C LEU A 31 -8.23 19.32 2.58
N VAL A 32 -7.47 19.69 1.53
CA VAL A 32 -7.65 19.13 0.19
C VAL A 32 -6.31 19.05 -0.53
N ALA A 33 -5.77 17.84 -0.66
CA ALA A 33 -4.50 17.57 -1.35
C ALA A 33 -4.66 17.50 -2.88
N TRP A 34 -5.34 18.47 -3.49
CA TRP A 34 -5.70 18.42 -4.91
C TRP A 34 -4.47 18.50 -5.83
N ARG A 35 -3.40 19.20 -5.43
CA ARG A 35 -2.16 19.26 -6.22
C ARG A 35 -1.46 17.91 -6.25
N SER A 36 -1.49 17.18 -5.13
CA SER A 36 -1.01 15.80 -5.10
C SER A 36 -1.79 14.90 -6.06
N GLN A 37 -3.12 15.06 -6.12
CA GLN A 37 -3.93 14.31 -7.09
C GLN A 37 -3.62 14.71 -8.54
N ALA A 38 -3.49 16.01 -8.82
CA ALA A 38 -3.08 16.51 -10.13
C ALA A 38 -1.70 15.98 -10.54
N ALA A 39 -0.73 15.97 -9.63
CA ALA A 39 0.62 15.45 -9.86
C ALA A 39 0.60 13.97 -10.24
N LEU A 40 -0.18 13.14 -9.52
CA LEU A 40 -0.31 11.71 -9.85
C LEU A 40 -0.98 11.48 -11.21
N CYS A 41 -2.00 12.27 -11.56
CA CYS A 41 -2.66 12.18 -12.86
C CYS A 41 -1.72 12.59 -14.00
N LEU A 42 -1.01 13.72 -13.85
CA LEU A 42 -0.03 14.20 -14.82
C LEU A 42 1.11 13.20 -15.02
N HIS A 43 1.59 12.59 -13.93
CA HIS A 43 2.60 11.53 -14.01
C HIS A 43 2.09 10.32 -14.80
N ALA A 44 0.84 9.90 -14.57
CA ALA A 44 0.22 8.81 -15.33
C ALA A 44 0.01 9.14 -16.81
N LEU A 45 -0.15 10.43 -17.15
CA LEU A 45 -0.25 10.94 -18.52
C LEU A 45 1.13 11.16 -19.18
N GLY A 46 2.23 11.02 -18.44
CA GLY A 46 3.60 11.18 -18.92
C GLY A 46 4.14 12.62 -18.83
N ASP A 47 3.34 13.58 -18.38
CA ASP A 47 3.80 14.96 -18.15
C ASP A 47 4.55 15.08 -16.82
N THR A 48 5.80 14.62 -16.84
CA THR A 48 6.65 14.53 -15.65
C THR A 48 7.01 15.92 -15.11
N ALA A 49 7.18 16.92 -15.98
CA ALA A 49 7.56 18.26 -15.57
C ALA A 49 6.41 18.94 -14.81
N ALA A 50 5.19 18.90 -15.35
CA ALA A 50 4.03 19.45 -14.65
C ALA A 50 3.73 18.68 -13.36
N ALA A 51 3.86 17.35 -13.37
CA ALA A 51 3.67 16.52 -12.18
C ALA A 51 4.61 16.93 -11.03
N GLN A 52 5.89 17.16 -11.34
CA GLN A 52 6.87 17.60 -10.35
C GLN A 52 6.58 19.00 -9.81
N ALA A 53 6.16 19.93 -10.68
CA ALA A 53 5.81 21.29 -10.26
C ALA A 53 4.67 21.29 -9.23
N TYR A 54 3.58 20.56 -9.50
CA TYR A 54 2.46 20.46 -8.56
C TYR A 54 2.84 19.75 -7.25
N ALA A 55 3.62 18.68 -7.32
CA ALA A 55 4.06 17.97 -6.13
C ALA A 55 4.98 18.84 -5.25
N HIS A 56 5.85 19.65 -5.85
CA HIS A 56 6.73 20.56 -5.13
C HIS A 56 5.95 21.68 -4.44
N GLU A 57 5.02 22.32 -5.15
CA GLU A 57 4.17 23.37 -4.57
C GLU A 57 3.35 22.85 -3.38
N GLU A 58 2.80 21.64 -3.50
CA GLU A 58 2.08 20.98 -2.41
C GLU A 58 2.97 20.73 -1.19
N LEU A 59 4.20 20.24 -1.42
CA LEU A 59 5.15 19.96 -0.35
C LEU A 59 5.53 21.24 0.40
N GLU A 60 5.81 22.33 -0.32
CA GLU A 60 6.10 23.61 0.32
C GLU A 60 4.92 24.10 1.18
N LEU A 61 3.69 24.00 0.68
CA LEU A 61 2.49 24.37 1.43
C LEU A 61 2.31 23.48 2.67
N ALA A 62 2.55 22.18 2.54
CA ALA A 62 2.43 21.24 3.65
C ALA A 62 3.49 21.49 4.73
N GLU A 63 4.73 21.78 4.34
CA GLU A 63 5.81 22.16 5.26
C GLU A 63 5.52 23.48 5.97
N ARG A 64 4.98 24.49 5.27
CA ARG A 64 4.54 25.75 5.88
C ARG A 64 3.42 25.54 6.90
N TRP A 65 2.49 24.63 6.63
CA TRP A 65 1.38 24.34 7.55
C TRP A 65 1.79 23.47 8.74
N GLY A 66 2.74 22.56 8.55
CA GLY A 66 3.34 21.80 9.64
C GLY A 66 2.59 20.53 10.06
N ALA A 67 1.52 20.14 9.37
CA ALA A 67 0.78 18.92 9.70
C ALA A 67 1.54 17.65 9.24
N PRO A 68 1.93 16.73 10.14
CA PRO A 68 2.77 15.58 9.78
C PRO A 68 2.16 14.67 8.70
N TYR A 69 0.84 14.47 8.73
CA TYR A 69 0.14 13.71 7.68
C TYR A 69 0.29 14.37 6.31
N ALA A 70 0.04 15.69 6.21
CA ALA A 70 0.11 16.42 4.95
C ALA A 70 1.54 16.46 4.39
N ILE A 71 2.54 16.68 5.26
CA ILE A 71 3.95 16.65 4.89
C ILE A 71 4.34 15.26 4.38
N GLY A 72 3.98 14.21 5.13
CA GLY A 72 4.26 12.83 4.76
C GLY A 72 3.65 12.44 3.41
N HIS A 73 2.38 12.78 3.19
CA HIS A 73 1.68 12.54 1.92
C HIS A 73 2.33 13.31 0.76
N ALA A 74 2.63 14.61 0.94
CA ALA A 74 3.26 15.42 -0.10
C ALA A 74 4.67 14.91 -0.46
N LEU A 75 5.48 14.51 0.54
CA LEU A 75 6.78 13.87 0.32
C LEU A 75 6.64 12.56 -0.46
N ARG A 76 5.62 11.75 -0.17
CA ARG A 76 5.36 10.49 -0.88
C ARG A 76 5.07 10.75 -2.35
N VAL A 77 4.16 11.68 -2.63
CA VAL A 77 3.78 12.04 -4.01
C VAL A 77 4.96 12.65 -4.77
N ALA A 78 5.71 13.56 -4.15
CA ALA A 78 6.93 14.11 -4.73
C ALA A 78 7.94 13.00 -5.07
N GLY A 79 8.10 12.01 -4.19
CA GLY A 79 8.94 10.84 -4.44
C GLY A 79 8.47 9.96 -5.59
N LEU A 80 7.15 9.78 -5.75
CA LEU A 80 6.57 8.99 -6.84
C LEU A 80 6.82 9.62 -8.22
N VAL A 81 6.71 10.95 -8.34
CA VAL A 81 6.87 11.67 -9.61
C VAL A 81 8.31 12.07 -9.92
N SER A 82 9.24 11.84 -8.99
CA SER A 82 10.66 12.14 -9.16
C SER A 82 11.45 10.98 -9.79
N PRO A 83 12.52 11.28 -10.55
CA PRO A 83 13.46 10.28 -10.99
C PRO A 83 14.32 9.76 -9.83
N MET A 84 15.06 8.67 -10.07
CA MET A 84 16.10 8.22 -9.15
C MET A 84 17.34 9.12 -9.29
N PRO A 85 18.07 9.43 -8.19
CA PRO A 85 17.92 8.89 -6.84
C PRO A 85 16.97 9.68 -5.92
N ASP A 86 16.50 10.86 -6.33
CA ASP A 86 15.75 11.78 -5.47
C ASP A 86 14.43 11.20 -4.97
N ALA A 87 13.77 10.37 -5.80
CA ALA A 87 12.58 9.62 -5.42
C ALA A 87 12.74 8.86 -4.09
N VAL A 88 13.87 8.20 -3.90
CA VAL A 88 14.13 7.41 -2.68
C VAL A 88 14.29 8.30 -1.46
N LYS A 89 15.06 9.39 -1.57
CA LYS A 89 15.29 10.32 -0.46
C LYS A 89 13.97 10.93 0.03
N LEU A 90 13.11 11.30 -0.91
CA LEU A 90 11.78 11.86 -0.60
C LEU A 90 10.88 10.81 0.09
N LEU A 91 10.88 9.58 -0.39
CA LEU A 91 10.11 8.49 0.21
C LEU A 91 10.64 8.09 1.60
N GLU A 92 11.96 8.13 1.83
CA GLU A 92 12.55 7.92 3.16
C GLU A 92 12.09 8.99 4.15
N ARG A 93 12.16 10.26 3.74
CA ARG A 93 11.69 11.37 4.58
C ARG A 93 10.18 11.30 4.84
N SER A 94 9.39 10.85 3.85
CA SER A 94 7.95 10.57 4.03
C SER A 94 7.72 9.53 5.13
N VAL A 95 8.39 8.39 5.07
CA VAL A 95 8.31 7.33 6.09
C VAL A 95 8.72 7.85 7.46
N GLU A 96 9.79 8.64 7.55
CA GLU A 96 10.31 9.19 8.80
C GLU A 96 9.29 10.12 9.49
N VAL A 97 8.72 11.07 8.73
CA VAL A 97 7.66 11.97 9.22
C VAL A 97 6.41 11.18 9.64
N LEU A 98 6.00 10.20 8.85
CA LEU A 98 4.78 9.43 9.09
C LEU A 98 4.89 8.47 10.27
N ARG A 99 6.10 7.90 10.51
CA ARG A 99 6.38 7.08 11.70
C ARG A 99 6.18 7.84 13.00
N ALA A 100 6.53 9.12 13.01
CA ALA A 100 6.32 10.03 14.13
C ALA A 100 4.86 10.51 14.28
N SER A 101 3.93 10.03 13.45
CA SER A 101 2.54 10.48 13.40
C SER A 101 1.55 9.33 13.62
N PRO A 102 0.27 9.63 13.93
CA PRO A 102 -0.80 8.62 14.00
C PRO A 102 -1.32 8.18 12.62
N ALA A 103 -0.82 8.72 11.51
CA ALA A 103 -1.32 8.46 10.15
C ALA A 103 -0.87 7.09 9.60
N ARG A 104 -1.37 5.99 10.19
CA ARG A 104 -0.93 4.62 9.89
C ARG A 104 -1.19 4.17 8.46
N LEU A 105 -2.31 4.59 7.86
CA LEU A 105 -2.62 4.25 6.47
C LEU A 105 -1.65 4.94 5.50
N GLU A 106 -1.35 6.21 5.73
CA GLU A 106 -0.39 6.95 4.90
C GLU A 106 1.03 6.38 5.04
N LEU A 107 1.41 5.99 6.25
CA LEU A 107 2.66 5.26 6.49
C LEU A 107 2.72 3.95 5.70
N ALA A 108 1.61 3.20 5.63
CA ALA A 108 1.54 1.97 4.85
C ALA A 108 1.80 2.23 3.35
N TYR A 109 1.18 3.26 2.77
CA TYR A 109 1.46 3.68 1.39
C TYR A 109 2.94 4.02 1.18
N ALA A 110 3.51 4.87 2.05
CA ALA A 110 4.90 5.30 1.93
C ALA A 110 5.90 4.14 2.03
N LEU A 111 5.65 3.17 2.93
CA LEU A 111 6.48 1.96 3.07
C LEU A 111 6.41 1.07 1.83
N VAL A 112 5.23 0.88 1.24
CA VAL A 112 5.06 0.07 0.03
C VAL A 112 5.72 0.74 -1.18
N ASP A 113 5.55 2.05 -1.33
CA ASP A 113 6.20 2.84 -2.38
C ASP A 113 7.73 2.80 -2.27
N LEU A 114 8.27 3.03 -1.05
CA LEU A 114 9.71 2.94 -0.80
C LEU A 114 10.24 1.53 -1.04
N GLY A 115 9.57 0.51 -0.51
CA GLY A 115 9.94 -0.89 -0.70
C GLY A 115 10.00 -1.29 -2.18
N THR A 116 9.03 -0.83 -2.97
CA THR A 116 8.99 -1.03 -4.43
C THR A 116 10.18 -0.38 -5.12
N ARG A 117 10.55 0.86 -4.74
CA ARG A 117 11.74 1.54 -5.29
C ARG A 117 13.03 0.83 -4.89
N ARG A 118 13.16 0.40 -3.63
CA ARG A 118 14.33 -0.34 -3.13
C ARG A 118 14.50 -1.70 -3.83
N ARG A 119 13.39 -2.39 -4.14
CA ARG A 119 13.44 -3.59 -4.98
C ARG A 119 14.04 -3.29 -6.34
N ARG A 120 13.58 -2.24 -7.02
CA ARG A 120 14.09 -1.85 -8.35
C ARG A 120 15.58 -1.49 -8.33
N GLN A 121 16.12 -1.05 -7.19
CA GLN A 121 17.56 -0.86 -6.97
C GLN A 121 18.33 -2.15 -6.60
N GLY A 122 17.67 -3.31 -6.55
CA GLY A 122 18.30 -4.59 -6.17
C GLY A 122 18.47 -4.79 -4.66
N GLN A 123 18.00 -3.87 -3.81
CA GLN A 123 18.14 -3.92 -2.35
C GLN A 123 17.08 -4.82 -1.71
N THR A 124 17.12 -6.11 -2.06
CA THR A 124 16.07 -7.11 -1.78
C THR A 124 15.73 -7.27 -0.30
N ALA A 125 16.74 -7.27 0.59
CA ALA A 125 16.51 -7.43 2.03
C ALA A 125 15.73 -6.25 2.61
N MET A 126 16.14 -5.03 2.27
CA MET A 126 15.47 -3.81 2.74
C MET A 126 14.08 -3.66 2.14
N ALA A 127 13.95 -3.92 0.83
CA ALA A 127 12.66 -3.93 0.15
C ALA A 127 11.66 -4.89 0.82
N ARG A 128 12.10 -6.11 1.17
CA ARG A 128 11.26 -7.10 1.85
C ARG A 128 10.76 -6.59 3.21
N SER A 129 11.66 -6.03 4.03
CA SER A 129 11.30 -5.49 5.35
C SER A 129 10.24 -4.40 5.24
N LEU A 130 10.44 -3.44 4.33
CA LEU A 130 9.52 -2.31 4.10
C LEU A 130 8.15 -2.77 3.60
N LEU A 131 8.14 -3.69 2.61
CA LEU A 131 6.89 -4.22 2.05
C LEU A 131 6.11 -5.06 3.06
N GLN A 132 6.78 -5.80 3.94
CA GLN A 132 6.13 -6.56 5.02
C GLN A 132 5.48 -5.62 6.04
N GLU A 133 6.23 -4.63 6.54
CA GLU A 133 5.71 -3.62 7.48
C GLU A 133 4.53 -2.86 6.88
N GLY A 134 4.65 -2.42 5.63
CA GLY A 134 3.58 -1.72 4.91
C GLY A 134 2.33 -2.59 4.71
N MET A 135 2.50 -3.87 4.35
CA MET A 135 1.39 -4.81 4.20
C MET A 135 0.65 -5.04 5.53
N ASP A 136 1.38 -5.23 6.63
CA ASP A 136 0.78 -5.47 7.95
C ASP A 136 -0.02 -4.25 8.43
N LEU A 137 0.50 -3.02 8.23
CA LEU A 137 -0.23 -1.79 8.53
C LEU A 137 -1.46 -1.63 7.66
N ALA A 138 -1.33 -1.85 6.34
CA ALA A 138 -2.45 -1.78 5.41
C ALA A 138 -3.59 -2.75 5.78
N GLN A 139 -3.25 -3.97 6.23
CA GLN A 139 -4.23 -4.94 6.66
C GLN A 139 -4.99 -4.49 7.92
N ARG A 140 -4.28 -3.92 8.91
CA ARG A 140 -4.92 -3.35 10.11
C ARG A 140 -5.83 -2.17 9.80
N CYS A 141 -5.54 -1.42 8.73
CA CYS A 141 -6.38 -0.33 8.24
C CYS A 141 -7.50 -0.76 7.29
N GLY A 142 -7.59 -2.05 6.93
CA GLY A 142 -8.58 -2.54 5.95
C GLY A 142 -8.31 -2.08 4.50
N ALA A 143 -7.08 -1.68 4.18
CA ALA A 143 -6.71 -1.14 2.87
C ALA A 143 -6.34 -2.27 1.88
N ASP A 144 -7.34 -3.04 1.46
CA ASP A 144 -7.17 -4.20 0.56
C ASP A 144 -6.39 -3.92 -0.73
N PRO A 145 -6.54 -2.76 -1.42
CA PRO A 145 -5.73 -2.46 -2.60
C PRO A 145 -4.23 -2.43 -2.30
N VAL A 146 -3.84 -1.82 -1.17
CA VAL A 146 -2.44 -1.70 -0.74
C VAL A 146 -1.87 -3.06 -0.33
N VAL A 147 -2.67 -3.87 0.37
CA VAL A 147 -2.29 -5.25 0.72
C VAL A 147 -2.00 -6.07 -0.54
N LYS A 148 -2.84 -5.94 -1.57
CA LYS A 148 -2.66 -6.64 -2.85
C LYS A 148 -1.38 -6.20 -3.57
N GLU A 149 -1.11 -4.89 -3.57
CA GLU A 149 0.10 -4.31 -4.16
C GLU A 149 1.36 -4.81 -3.43
N ALA A 150 1.43 -4.64 -2.11
CA ALA A 150 2.58 -5.08 -1.30
C ALA A 150 2.85 -6.59 -1.48
N ARG A 151 1.79 -7.40 -1.54
CA ARG A 151 1.89 -8.84 -1.78
C ARG A 151 2.42 -9.16 -3.18
N SER A 152 2.03 -8.40 -4.19
CA SER A 152 2.55 -8.54 -5.56
C SER A 152 4.04 -8.25 -5.61
N GLU A 153 4.47 -7.15 -4.99
CA GLU A 153 5.88 -6.74 -4.93
C GLU A 153 6.74 -7.73 -4.13
N LEU A 154 6.22 -8.28 -3.02
CA LEU A 154 6.88 -9.35 -2.27
C LEU A 154 7.05 -10.63 -3.10
N ARG A 155 6.02 -11.03 -3.86
CA ARG A 155 6.13 -12.18 -4.78
C ARG A 155 7.18 -11.93 -5.86
N ALA A 156 7.25 -10.71 -6.39
CA ALA A 156 8.25 -10.32 -7.39
C ALA A 156 9.70 -10.38 -6.87
N LEU A 157 9.91 -10.34 -5.56
CA LEU A 157 11.22 -10.55 -4.91
C LEU A 157 11.63 -12.03 -4.81
N GLY A 158 10.84 -12.96 -5.36
CA GLY A 158 11.00 -14.39 -5.09
C GLY A 158 10.77 -14.75 -3.62
N ALA A 159 10.33 -13.80 -2.80
CA ALA A 159 9.93 -14.06 -1.43
C ALA A 159 8.56 -14.72 -1.50
N ARG A 160 8.50 -16.01 -1.17
CA ARG A 160 7.24 -16.64 -0.76
C ARG A 160 6.88 -15.96 0.57
N PRO A 161 5.87 -15.07 0.65
CA PRO A 161 5.58 -14.41 1.92
C PRO A 161 5.22 -15.51 2.91
N ARG A 162 6.09 -15.79 3.88
CA ARG A 162 5.71 -16.60 5.03
C ARG A 162 4.59 -15.81 5.70
N ARG A 163 3.41 -16.43 5.77
CA ARG A 163 2.23 -15.86 6.42
C ARG A 163 2.66 -15.36 7.80
N SER A 164 2.29 -14.14 8.14
CA SER A 164 2.58 -13.48 9.42
C SER A 164 1.86 -14.12 10.62
N TYR A 165 1.06 -15.17 10.39
CA TYR A 165 0.45 -15.95 11.44
C TYR A 165 1.36 -17.13 11.80
N LEU A 166 2.21 -16.94 12.81
CA LEU A 166 3.04 -18.01 13.35
C LEU A 166 2.24 -18.99 14.23
N THR A 167 1.06 -18.59 14.72
CA THR A 167 0.14 -19.41 15.53
C THR A 167 -1.31 -18.93 15.39
N GLY A 168 -2.29 -19.81 15.69
CA GLY A 168 -3.72 -19.50 15.72
C GLY A 168 -4.52 -19.89 14.46
N PRO A 169 -5.86 -19.78 14.48
CA PRO A 169 -6.74 -20.21 13.38
C PRO A 169 -6.44 -19.52 12.03
N GLU A 170 -5.84 -18.33 12.09
CA GLU A 170 -5.46 -17.50 10.94
C GLU A 170 -4.19 -18.01 10.21
N ALA A 171 -3.43 -18.91 10.85
CA ALA A 171 -2.27 -19.57 10.24
C ALA A 171 -2.67 -20.67 9.24
N LEU A 172 -3.87 -21.22 9.39
CA LEU A 172 -4.36 -22.34 8.59
C LEU A 172 -4.57 -21.94 7.11
N THR A 173 -4.23 -22.84 6.20
CA THR A 173 -4.65 -22.73 4.79
C THR A 173 -6.16 -22.91 4.67
N PRO A 174 -6.82 -22.41 3.60
CA PRO A 174 -8.26 -22.64 3.42
C PRO A 174 -8.66 -24.12 3.49
N SER A 175 -7.76 -25.03 3.14
CA SER A 175 -7.95 -26.48 3.28
C SER A 175 -7.83 -26.94 4.73
N GLU A 176 -6.83 -26.48 5.47
CA GLU A 176 -6.67 -26.77 6.89
C GLU A 176 -7.79 -26.17 7.74
N THR A 177 -8.26 -24.94 7.45
CA THR A 177 -9.42 -24.33 8.14
C THR A 177 -10.69 -25.15 7.93
N ARG A 178 -10.92 -25.66 6.71
CA ARG A 178 -12.06 -26.54 6.43
C ARG A 178 -11.97 -27.86 7.18
N VAL A 179 -10.79 -28.47 7.21
CA VAL A 179 -10.55 -29.72 7.95
C VAL A 179 -10.71 -29.50 9.46
N ALA A 180 -10.08 -28.47 10.02
CA ALA A 180 -10.16 -28.12 11.44
C ALA A 180 -11.59 -27.75 11.88
N GLY A 181 -12.34 -27.03 11.05
CA GLY A 181 -13.74 -26.70 11.32
C GLY A 181 -14.64 -27.93 11.37
N LEU A 182 -14.46 -28.89 10.44
CA LEU A 182 -15.21 -30.15 10.44
C LEU A 182 -14.83 -31.04 11.64
N ALA A 183 -13.54 -31.08 12.00
CA ALA A 183 -13.08 -31.79 13.20
C ALA A 183 -13.66 -31.17 14.49
N ALA A 184 -13.72 -29.84 14.58
CA ALA A 184 -14.31 -29.13 15.71
C ALA A 184 -15.82 -29.39 15.86
N THR A 185 -16.52 -29.75 14.78
CA THR A 185 -17.93 -30.22 14.84
C THR A 185 -18.09 -31.69 15.21
N GLY A 186 -17.00 -32.40 15.55
CA GLY A 186 -17.02 -33.79 16.03
C GLY A 186 -16.97 -34.86 14.95
N LEU A 187 -16.69 -34.51 13.68
CA LEU A 187 -16.56 -35.50 12.60
C LEU A 187 -15.24 -36.28 12.72
N THR A 188 -15.28 -37.56 12.41
CA THR A 188 -14.07 -38.42 12.31
C THR A 188 -13.28 -38.10 11.03
N ASN A 189 -11.97 -38.34 11.04
CA ASN A 189 -11.09 -38.14 9.87
C ASN A 189 -11.62 -38.83 8.60
N ARG A 190 -12.27 -40.00 8.74
CA ARG A 190 -12.89 -40.75 7.64
C ARG A 190 -14.12 -40.04 7.06
N GLN A 191 -14.96 -39.45 7.91
CA GLN A 191 -16.12 -38.66 7.48
C GLN A 191 -15.69 -37.34 6.84
N ILE A 192 -14.65 -36.69 7.38
CA ILE A 192 -14.07 -35.47 6.80
C ILE A 192 -13.49 -35.77 5.41
N ALA A 193 -12.74 -36.85 5.26
CA ALA A 193 -12.16 -37.30 3.99
C ALA A 193 -13.25 -37.55 2.92
N GLN A 194 -14.33 -38.23 3.29
CA GLN A 194 -15.47 -38.45 2.39
C GLN A 194 -16.15 -37.15 1.98
N ARG A 195 -16.34 -36.21 2.92
CA ARG A 195 -17.03 -34.94 2.65
C ARG A 195 -16.21 -33.98 1.80
N LEU A 196 -14.88 -34.04 1.92
CA LEU A 196 -13.95 -33.20 1.17
C LEU A 196 -13.40 -33.90 -0.09
N TYR A 197 -13.81 -35.14 -0.38
CA TYR A 197 -13.31 -35.95 -1.49
C TYR A 197 -11.77 -36.07 -1.51
N VAL A 198 -11.18 -36.28 -0.33
CA VAL A 198 -9.74 -36.47 -0.15
C VAL A 198 -9.46 -37.78 0.59
N THR A 199 -8.18 -38.17 0.68
CA THR A 199 -7.80 -39.36 1.46
C THR A 199 -7.78 -39.06 2.97
N VAL A 200 -7.99 -40.09 3.80
CA VAL A 200 -7.87 -39.98 5.26
C VAL A 200 -6.48 -39.47 5.66
N LYS A 201 -5.44 -39.93 4.96
CA LYS A 201 -4.05 -39.50 5.18
C LYS A 201 -3.84 -38.01 4.92
N THR A 202 -4.54 -37.44 3.93
CA THR A 202 -4.52 -35.99 3.66
C THR A 202 -5.13 -35.20 4.83
N VAL A 203 -6.21 -35.71 5.43
CA VAL A 203 -6.85 -35.10 6.59
C VAL A 203 -5.93 -35.16 7.82
N GLU A 204 -5.27 -36.30 8.06
CA GLU A 204 -4.33 -36.48 9.17
C GLU A 204 -3.13 -35.53 9.09
N VAL A 205 -2.56 -35.37 7.88
CA VAL A 205 -1.47 -34.42 7.63
C VAL A 205 -1.90 -32.98 7.95
N HIS A 206 -3.13 -32.59 7.61
CA HIS A 206 -3.66 -31.26 7.91
C HIS A 206 -4.00 -31.03 9.40
N LEU A 207 -4.18 -32.10 10.18
CA LEU A 207 -4.47 -32.02 11.62
C LEU A 207 -3.22 -32.18 12.51
N SER A 208 -2.12 -32.66 11.93
CA SER A 208 -0.84 -32.88 12.63
C SER A 208 0.18 -31.75 12.40
N ASN A 209 -0.15 -30.80 11.52
CA ASN A 209 0.58 -29.53 11.29
C ASN A 209 0.05 -28.43 12.22
#